data_AF-A0A6H1MRF8-F1
#
_entry.id   AF-A0A6H1MRF8-F1
#
_cell.length_a   1.000
_cell.length_b   1.000
_cell.length_c   1.000
_cell.angle_alpha   90.00
_cell.angle_beta   90.00
_cell.angle_gamma   90.00
#
_symmetry.space_group_name_H-M   'P 1'
#
loop_
_entity.id
_entity.type
_entity.pdbx_description
1 polymer ?
#
loop_
_entity_poly.entity_id
_entity_poly.type
_entity_poly.pdbx_seq_one_letter_code
_entity_poly.pdbx_strand_id
1 'polypeptide(L)'
;MSWPTSSKTPWHCCGLSDYRLVTSLLDARRYPARQLAALHRERWEIESVFAEIKTQQRGARVVLSSKTPAGVLQQIWAHLLVHHALRELMLRTAATRQLDPDRVSFTETLRSARSSVTVTPGSFPL
;
A
#
# COMPACT_ATOMS: atom_id res chain seq x y z
N MET A 1 4.09 11.43 -33.16
CA MET A 1 3.29 11.42 -31.92
C MET A 1 4.20 11.02 -30.77
N SER A 2 4.89 12.00 -30.18
CA SER A 2 5.84 11.81 -29.08
C SER A 2 5.15 12.15 -27.76
N TRP A 3 5.00 11.17 -26.89
CA TRP A 3 4.61 11.38 -25.50
C TRP A 3 5.80 11.97 -24.73
N PRO A 4 5.66 13.07 -23.97
CA PRO A 4 6.73 13.52 -23.10
C PRO A 4 6.76 12.65 -21.84
N THR A 5 7.95 12.16 -21.54
CA THR A 5 8.33 11.42 -20.34
C THR A 5 7.96 12.19 -19.07
N SER A 6 7.08 11.63 -18.25
CA SER A 6 6.74 12.13 -16.92
C SER A 6 7.97 12.03 -16.01
N SER A 7 8.64 13.17 -15.82
CA SER A 7 9.59 13.35 -14.73
C SER A 7 8.80 13.45 -13.42
N LYS A 8 9.03 12.49 -12.54
CA LYS A 8 8.74 12.60 -11.10
C LYS A 8 9.27 13.94 -10.61
N THR A 9 8.38 14.88 -10.29
CA THR A 9 8.71 16.02 -9.44
C THR A 9 8.02 15.79 -8.09
N PRO A 10 8.77 15.85 -6.97
CA PRO A 10 8.18 15.82 -5.65
C PRO A 10 7.43 17.15 -5.47
N TRP A 11 6.17 17.09 -5.03
CA TRP A 11 5.34 18.27 -4.82
C TRP A 11 5.97 19.16 -3.75
N HIS A 12 6.82 20.10 -4.19
CA HIS A 12 7.26 21.21 -3.38
C HIS A 12 6.06 22.16 -3.21
N CYS A 13 5.60 22.31 -1.98
CA CYS A 13 4.56 23.26 -1.60
C CYS A 13 5.03 24.69 -1.87
N CYS A 14 4.58 25.27 -2.98
CA CYS A 14 4.51 26.72 -3.16
C CYS A 14 3.08 27.16 -2.81
N GLY A 15 2.95 28.21 -2.00
CA GLY A 15 1.70 28.64 -1.36
C GLY A 15 0.55 28.87 -2.34
N LEU A 16 -0.67 28.61 -1.86
CA LEU A 16 -1.97 28.73 -2.53
C LEU A 16 -2.27 27.62 -3.56
N SER A 17 -2.46 26.38 -3.09
CA SER A 17 -3.10 25.33 -3.88
C SER A 17 -4.62 25.37 -3.62
N ASP A 18 -5.40 25.96 -4.53
CA ASP A 18 -6.85 25.79 -4.51
C ASP A 18 -7.18 24.29 -4.66
N TYR A 19 -7.65 23.66 -3.58
CA TYR A 19 -8.00 22.24 -3.56
C TYR A 19 -9.44 22.05 -4.03
N ARG A 20 -9.63 21.55 -5.25
CA ARG A 20 -10.96 21.27 -5.82
C ARG A 20 -11.28 19.78 -5.70
N LEU A 21 -12.31 19.46 -4.92
CA LEU A 21 -12.81 18.10 -4.73
C LEU A 21 -14.27 18.03 -5.20
N VAL A 22 -14.57 17.05 -6.07
CA VAL A 22 -15.95 16.71 -6.43
C VAL A 22 -16.42 15.60 -5.48
N THR A 23 -17.53 15.84 -4.80
CA THR A 23 -18.09 14.90 -3.81
C THR A 23 -19.61 14.82 -3.94
N SER A 24 -20.18 13.67 -3.61
CA SER A 24 -21.64 13.47 -3.49
C SER A 24 -22.20 13.91 -2.13
N LEU A 25 -21.35 14.34 -1.21
CA LEU A 25 -21.74 14.87 0.10
C LEU A 25 -22.33 16.29 -0.07
N LEU A 26 -23.61 16.45 0.26
CA LEU A 26 -24.36 17.68 -0.03
C LEU A 26 -24.35 18.71 1.12
N ASP A 27 -23.99 18.31 2.34
CA ASP A 27 -24.03 19.17 3.52
C ASP A 27 -22.63 19.74 3.86
N ALA A 28 -22.39 20.99 3.50
CA ALA A 28 -21.11 21.67 3.74
C ALA A 28 -20.84 22.00 5.22
N ARG A 29 -21.88 22.07 6.08
CA ARG A 29 -21.69 22.32 7.52
C ARG A 29 -21.28 21.03 8.22
N ARG A 30 -21.90 19.91 7.83
CA ARG A 30 -21.56 18.58 8.34
C ARG A 30 -20.25 18.03 7.79
N TYR A 31 -19.89 18.38 6.55
CA TYR A 31 -18.67 17.92 5.88
C TYR A 31 -17.82 19.11 5.40
N PRO A 32 -17.04 19.75 6.30
CA PRO A 32 -16.25 20.92 5.93
C PRO A 32 -15.19 20.61 4.88
N ALA A 33 -15.06 21.46 3.86
CA ALA A 33 -14.13 21.28 2.75
C ALA A 33 -12.68 21.04 3.20
N ARG A 34 -12.23 21.70 4.27
CA ARG A 34 -10.87 21.50 4.81
C ARG A 34 -10.63 20.08 5.32
N GLN A 35 -11.62 19.47 5.96
CA GLN A 35 -11.52 18.11 6.47
C GLN A 35 -11.56 17.11 5.31
N LEU A 36 -12.43 17.33 4.33
CA LEU A 36 -12.48 16.50 3.11
C LEU A 36 -11.17 16.58 2.31
N ALA A 37 -10.55 17.76 2.23
CA ALA A 37 -9.25 17.93 1.59
C ALA A 37 -8.13 17.18 2.34
N ALA A 38 -8.15 17.20 3.67
CA ALA A 38 -7.21 16.42 4.48
C ALA A 38 -7.40 14.91 4.26
N LEU A 39 -8.63 14.40 4.31
CA LEU A 39 -8.95 12.99 4.05
C LEU A 39 -8.63 12.55 2.62
N HIS A 40 -8.90 13.40 1.62
CA HIS A 40 -8.57 13.06 0.23
C HIS A 40 -7.06 13.11 -0.02
N ARG A 41 -6.30 13.89 0.76
CA ARG A 41 -4.84 13.78 0.79
C ARG A 41 -4.40 12.48 1.47
N GLU A 42 -5.02 12.06 2.56
CA GLU A 42 -4.75 10.74 3.16
C GLU A 42 -5.08 9.59 2.19
N ARG A 43 -6.09 9.74 1.33
CA ARG A 43 -6.38 8.76 0.27
C ARG A 43 -5.21 8.55 -0.69
N TRP A 44 -4.32 9.53 -0.89
CA TRP A 44 -3.11 9.31 -1.72
C TRP A 44 -2.22 8.18 -1.18
N GLU A 45 -2.36 7.80 0.10
CA GLU A 45 -1.68 6.63 0.65
C GLU A 45 -2.07 5.32 -0.04
N ILE A 46 -3.18 5.27 -0.77
CA ILE A 46 -3.50 4.11 -1.61
C ILE A 46 -2.46 3.88 -2.71
N GLU A 47 -1.80 4.94 -3.19
CA GLU A 47 -0.69 4.80 -4.15
C GLU A 47 0.51 4.14 -3.49
N SER A 48 0.80 4.48 -2.24
CA SER A 48 1.81 3.82 -1.40
C SER A 48 1.50 2.32 -1.28
N VAL A 49 0.24 1.97 -0.99
CA VAL A 49 -0.22 0.56 -0.91
C VAL A 49 -0.04 -0.17 -2.25
N PHE A 50 -0.38 0.47 -3.38
CA PHE A 50 -0.16 -0.14 -4.69
C PHE A 50 1.34 -0.34 -4.99
N ALA A 51 2.20 0.59 -4.56
CA ALA A 51 3.64 0.45 -4.70
C ALA A 51 4.19 -0.69 -3.84
N GLU A 52 3.72 -0.84 -2.61
CA GLU A 52 4.08 -1.95 -1.73
C GLU A 52 3.75 -3.30 -2.36
N ILE A 53 2.52 -3.49 -2.84
CA ILE A 53 2.08 -4.76 -3.45
C ILE A 53 2.86 -5.04 -4.74
N LYS A 54 2.92 -4.05 -5.65
CA LYS A 54 3.44 -4.26 -7.01
C LYS A 54 4.96 -4.29 -7.08
N THR A 55 5.64 -3.53 -6.22
CA THR A 55 7.08 -3.28 -6.35
C THR A 55 7.86 -3.94 -5.23
N GLN A 56 7.41 -3.81 -3.98
CA GLN A 56 8.18 -4.29 -2.82
C GLN A 56 7.88 -5.76 -2.51
N GLN A 57 6.60 -6.14 -2.49
CA GLN A 57 6.15 -7.49 -2.20
C GLN A 57 6.33 -8.44 -3.39
N ARG A 58 5.73 -8.11 -4.55
CA ARG A 58 5.88 -8.95 -5.75
C ARG A 58 7.27 -8.84 -6.39
N GLY A 59 7.87 -7.66 -6.35
CA GLY A 59 9.06 -7.33 -7.13
C GLY A 59 8.70 -6.65 -8.45
N ALA A 60 9.35 -5.52 -8.74
CA ALA A 60 9.02 -4.62 -9.85
C ALA A 60 9.00 -5.29 -11.24
N ARG A 61 9.75 -6.38 -11.43
CA ARG A 61 9.94 -7.07 -12.71
C ARG A 61 9.38 -8.50 -12.72
N VAL A 62 8.70 -8.92 -11.66
CA VAL A 62 8.14 -10.26 -11.55
C VAL A 62 6.76 -10.29 -12.23
N VAL A 63 6.63 -11.19 -13.21
CA VAL A 63 5.39 -11.46 -13.95
C VAL A 63 4.65 -12.62 -13.27
N LEU A 64 3.32 -12.57 -13.29
CA LEU A 64 2.48 -13.68 -12.83
C LEU A 64 2.72 -14.90 -13.72
N SER A 65 3.00 -16.05 -13.12
CA SER A 65 3.50 -17.23 -13.84
C SER A 65 2.40 -18.07 -14.51
N SER A 66 1.14 -17.93 -14.07
CA SER A 66 0.03 -18.70 -14.62
C SER A 66 -0.34 -18.26 -16.05
N LYS A 67 -0.63 -19.24 -16.91
CA LYS A 67 -1.12 -19.02 -18.28
C LYS A 67 -2.65 -19.11 -18.40
N THR A 68 -3.36 -19.31 -17.29
CA THR A 68 -4.83 -19.39 -17.25
C THR A 68 -5.43 -18.22 -16.47
N PRO A 69 -6.60 -17.68 -16.87
CA PRO A 69 -7.26 -16.59 -16.14
C PRO A 69 -7.51 -16.90 -14.67
N ALA A 70 -7.97 -18.12 -14.36
CA ALA A 70 -8.21 -18.57 -13.00
C ALA A 70 -6.93 -18.60 -12.14
N GLY A 71 -5.82 -19.11 -12.69
CA GLY A 71 -4.55 -19.12 -11.96
C GLY A 71 -3.93 -17.73 -11.80
N VAL A 72 -4.16 -16.82 -12.75
CA VAL A 72 -3.76 -15.39 -12.59
C VAL A 72 -4.53 -14.75 -11.44
N LEU A 73 -5.85 -14.95 -11.37
CA LEU A 73 -6.68 -14.47 -10.25
C LEU A 73 -6.22 -15.05 -8.92
N GLN A 74 -5.90 -16.35 -8.86
CA GLN A 74 -5.38 -16.99 -7.66
C GLN A 74 -4.08 -16.33 -7.17
N GLN A 75 -3.14 -16.02 -8.08
CA GLN A 75 -1.90 -15.35 -7.70
C GLN A 75 -2.14 -13.91 -7.22
N ILE A 76 -3.08 -13.19 -7.83
CA ILE A 76 -3.48 -11.85 -7.35
C ILE A 76 -4.03 -11.96 -5.92
N TRP A 77 -4.93 -12.89 -5.67
CA TRP A 77 -5.47 -13.13 -4.33
C TRP A 77 -4.40 -13.50 -3.31
N ALA A 78 -3.43 -14.34 -3.69
CA ALA A 78 -2.30 -14.67 -2.83
C ALA A 78 -1.48 -13.42 -2.44
N HIS A 79 -1.21 -12.52 -3.39
CA HIS A 79 -0.54 -11.26 -3.09
C HIS A 79 -1.36 -10.37 -2.14
N LEU A 80 -2.66 -10.24 -2.37
CA LEU A 80 -3.54 -9.43 -1.51
C LEU A 80 -3.62 -10.00 -0.09
N LEU A 81 -3.72 -11.32 0.05
CA LEU A 81 -3.76 -11.99 1.36
C LEU A 81 -2.46 -11.79 2.13
N VAL A 82 -1.31 -11.99 1.49
CA VAL A 82 0.00 -11.74 2.12
C VAL A 82 0.15 -10.27 2.51
N HIS A 83 -0.30 -9.35 1.65
CA HIS A 83 -0.26 -7.92 1.96
C HIS A 83 -1.08 -7.60 3.22
N HIS A 84 -2.31 -8.11 3.28
CA HIS A 84 -3.20 -7.93 4.41
C HIS A 84 -2.62 -8.50 5.71
N ALA A 85 -2.04 -9.71 5.66
CA ALA A 85 -1.39 -10.32 6.81
C ALA A 85 -0.18 -9.51 7.31
N LEU A 86 0.61 -8.92 6.42
CA LEU A 86 1.72 -8.03 6.79
C LEU A 86 1.21 -6.74 7.45
N ARG A 87 0.12 -6.14 6.93
CA ARG A 87 -0.50 -4.95 7.53
C ARG A 87 -1.05 -5.23 8.92
N GLU A 88 -1.70 -6.37 9.11
CA GLU A 88 -2.17 -6.82 10.43
C GLU A 88 -0.99 -7.03 11.39
N LEU A 89 0.11 -7.63 10.92
CA LEU A 89 1.33 -7.80 11.72
C LEU A 89 1.94 -6.44 12.13
N MET A 90 1.99 -5.46 11.21
CA MET A 90 2.45 -4.11 11.52
C MET A 90 1.58 -3.45 12.58
N LEU A 91 0.25 -3.53 12.43
CA LEU A 91 -0.72 -2.97 13.38
C LEU A 91 -0.53 -3.56 14.79
N ARG A 92 -0.42 -4.89 14.90
CA ARG A 92 -0.16 -5.57 16.18
C ARG A 92 1.19 -5.19 16.77
N THR A 93 2.21 -5.05 15.93
CA THR A 93 3.57 -4.65 16.37
C THR A 93 3.61 -3.20 16.85
N ALA A 94 2.84 -2.32 16.22
CA ALA A 94 2.70 -0.94 16.64
C ALA A 94 1.97 -0.86 17.99
N ALA A 95 0.88 -1.63 18.15
CA ALA A 95 0.12 -1.70 19.39
C ALA A 95 0.97 -2.18 20.58
N THR A 96 1.84 -3.20 20.39
CA THR A 96 2.72 -3.68 21.48
C THR A 96 3.76 -2.65 21.92
N ARG A 97 4.10 -1.69 21.06
CA ARG A 97 5.05 -0.61 21.35
C ARG A 97 4.41 0.77 21.55
N GLN A 98 3.07 0.84 21.57
CA GLN A 98 2.32 2.10 21.64
C GLN A 98 2.76 3.12 20.57
N LEU A 99 3.13 2.63 19.40
CA LEU A 99 3.50 3.45 18.25
C LEU A 99 2.30 3.64 17.33
N ASP A 100 2.32 4.73 16.58
CA ASP A 100 1.45 4.91 15.43
C ASP A 100 1.79 3.82 14.37
N PRO A 101 0.80 3.04 13.87
CA PRO A 101 1.02 2.02 12.84
C PRO A 101 1.77 2.52 11.60
N ASP A 102 1.60 3.79 11.23
CA ASP A 102 2.25 4.40 10.06
C ASP A 102 3.76 4.60 10.27
N ARG A 103 4.26 4.45 11.50
CA ARG A 103 5.70 4.47 11.82
C ARG A 103 6.38 3.13 11.56
N VAL A 104 5.63 2.05 11.35
CA VAL A 104 6.20 0.73 11.06
C VAL A 104 6.50 0.63 9.56
N SER A 105 7.71 0.25 9.20
CA SER A 105 8.11 0.11 7.79
C SER A 105 7.60 -1.19 7.19
N PHE A 106 6.77 -1.11 6.15
CA PHE A 106 6.29 -2.29 5.42
C PHE A 106 7.44 -3.14 4.85
N THR A 107 8.47 -2.51 4.28
CA THR A 107 9.61 -3.22 3.69
C THR A 107 10.41 -3.99 4.76
N GLU A 108 10.55 -3.41 5.96
CA GLU A 108 11.20 -4.09 7.08
C GLU A 108 10.37 -5.30 7.53
N THR A 109 9.06 -5.10 7.73
CA THR A 109 8.16 -6.19 8.11
C THR A 109 8.15 -7.32 7.09
N LEU A 110 8.12 -7.00 5.78
CA LEU A 110 8.20 -8.00 4.71
C LEU A 110 9.51 -8.78 4.76
N ARG A 111 10.65 -8.10 5.00
CA ARG A 111 11.96 -8.75 5.10
C ARG A 111 12.00 -9.67 6.31
N SER A 112 11.59 -9.21 7.49
CA SER A 112 11.54 -10.02 8.70
C SER A 112 10.62 -11.23 8.54
N ALA A 113 9.44 -11.06 7.92
CA ALA A 113 8.51 -12.15 7.64
C ALA A 113 9.14 -13.21 6.73
N ARG A 114 9.80 -12.80 5.64
CA ARG A 114 10.54 -13.71 4.75
C ARG A 114 11.64 -14.46 5.50
N SER A 115 12.43 -13.76 6.31
CA SER A 115 13.50 -14.36 7.11
C SER A 115 12.97 -15.39 8.11
N SER A 116 11.81 -15.15 8.73
CA SER A 116 11.22 -16.08 9.71
C SER A 116 10.85 -17.44 9.11
N VAL A 117 10.38 -17.44 7.85
CA VAL A 117 10.04 -18.66 7.13
C VAL A 117 11.29 -19.42 6.69
N THR A 118 12.34 -18.72 6.26
CA THR A 118 13.61 -19.35 5.88
C THR A 118 14.41 -19.90 7.06
N VAL A 119 14.24 -19.33 8.26
CA VAL A 119 14.92 -19.77 9.50
C VAL A 119 14.25 -21.01 10.11
N THR A 120 13.06 -21.39 9.66
CA THR A 120 12.43 -22.66 10.05
C THR A 120 12.78 -23.72 8.99
N PRO A 121 13.73 -24.65 9.23
CA PRO A 121 13.84 -25.82 8.37
C PRO A 121 12.55 -26.62 8.57
N GLY A 122 11.81 -26.84 7.49
CA GLY A 122 10.54 -27.55 7.56
C GLY A 122 10.71 -28.96 8.12
N SER A 123 10.27 -29.19 9.35
CA SER A 123 9.81 -30.50 9.77
C SER A 123 8.37 -30.66 9.28
N PHE A 124 8.22 -31.18 8.07
CA PHE A 124 6.98 -31.81 7.65
C PHE A 124 7.06 -33.29 8.06
N PRO A 125 6.37 -33.74 9.12
CA PRO A 125 6.22 -35.16 9.35
C PRO A 125 5.29 -35.72 8.26
N LEU A 126 5.79 -36.68 7.49
CA LEU A 126 4.95 -37.63 6.75
C LEU A 126 4.45 -38.70 7.72
#